data_AF-A0AAE4AVL4-F1
#
_entry.id   AF-A0AAE4AVL4-F1
#
_cell.length_a   1.000
_cell.length_b   1.000
_cell.length_c   1.000
_cell.angle_alpha   90.00
_cell.angle_beta   90.00
_cell.angle_gamma   90.00
#
_symmetry.space_group_name_H-M   'P 1'
#
loop_
_entity.id
_entity.type
_entity.pdbx_description
1 polymer ?
#
loop_
_entity_poly.entity_id
_entity_poly.type
_entity_poly.pdbx_seq_one_letter_code
_entity_poly.pdbx_strand_id
1 'polypeptide(L)'
;MRLLGGLVFTGALLIAGGASAQWATDVKDDLFSDGKTATMIGSAGPNYGIYVSCSSEEADVSFAYIEKSSWESGLEAVPAKLAIQVDGGQKHFLNGYFYQHNNDFIGVKSDQSELIRGILRDIRDAQRQIVVGVRVELFDTTATVDFSVAGSTKATSKLFDSCNLSPEGPES
;
A
#
# COMPACT_ATOMS: atom_id res chain seq x y z
N MET A 1 -34.36 30.31 53.39
CA MET A 1 -33.73 31.29 52.48
C MET A 1 -32.41 30.71 52.00
N ARG A 2 -32.32 30.37 50.69
CA ARG A 2 -31.11 30.10 49.87
C ARG A 2 -30.28 28.86 50.24
N LEU A 3 -29.77 28.02 49.34
CA LEU A 3 -29.71 27.99 47.86
C LEU A 3 -29.40 26.53 47.46
N LEU A 4 -30.13 25.99 46.46
CA LEU A 4 -29.76 24.75 45.76
C LEU A 4 -28.42 24.94 45.04
N GLY A 5 -27.44 24.09 45.32
CA GLY A 5 -26.20 23.97 44.55
C GLY A 5 -26.25 22.75 43.65
N GLY A 6 -26.81 22.89 42.45
CA GLY A 6 -26.83 21.82 41.44
C GLY A 6 -25.43 21.58 40.87
N LEU A 7 -24.94 20.35 40.99
CA LEU A 7 -23.69 19.91 40.39
C LEU A 7 -23.95 19.59 38.90
N VAL A 8 -23.54 20.49 38.00
CA VAL A 8 -23.59 20.25 36.55
C VAL A 8 -22.38 19.40 36.17
N PHE A 9 -22.62 18.11 35.88
CA PHE A 9 -21.63 17.22 35.28
C PHE A 9 -21.52 17.55 33.78
N THR A 10 -20.59 18.43 33.42
CA THR A 10 -20.24 18.70 32.01
C THR A 10 -19.38 17.53 31.50
N GLY A 11 -20.02 16.56 30.85
CA GLY A 11 -19.31 15.49 30.15
C GLY A 11 -18.55 16.04 28.94
N ALA A 12 -17.23 15.96 28.96
CA ALA A 12 -16.40 16.32 27.83
C ALA A 12 -16.62 15.30 26.69
N LEU A 13 -17.25 15.73 25.59
CA LEU A 13 -17.21 15.00 24.32
C LEU A 13 -15.75 15.00 23.83
N LEU A 14 -15.07 13.86 23.99
CA LEU A 14 -13.85 13.58 23.25
C LEU A 14 -14.23 13.43 21.77
N ILE A 15 -14.01 14.49 21.00
CA ILE A 15 -14.07 14.43 19.55
C ILE A 15 -12.89 13.56 19.13
N ALA A 16 -13.16 12.27 18.88
CA ALA A 16 -12.20 11.37 18.28
C ALA A 16 -11.85 11.94 16.90
N GLY A 17 -10.65 12.52 16.78
CA GLY A 17 -10.11 12.93 15.50
C GLY A 17 -10.07 11.72 14.57
N GLY A 18 -10.81 11.78 13.47
CA GLY A 18 -10.76 10.75 12.44
C GLY A 18 -9.33 10.63 11.95
N ALA A 19 -8.70 9.49 12.24
CA ALA A 19 -7.45 9.12 11.61
C ALA A 19 -7.68 9.12 10.09
N SER A 20 -6.93 9.93 9.35
CA SER A 20 -6.84 9.83 7.90
C SER A 20 -6.48 8.40 7.54
N ALA A 21 -7.30 7.74 6.72
CA ALA A 21 -6.98 6.40 6.23
C ALA A 21 -5.64 6.48 5.47
N GLN A 22 -4.61 5.82 6.02
CA GLN A 22 -3.26 5.80 5.45
C GLN A 22 -3.20 4.91 4.20
N TRP A 23 -4.20 4.02 4.06
CA TRP A 23 -4.47 3.21 2.90
C TRP A 23 -5.80 3.58 2.25
N ALA A 24 -5.82 3.67 0.92
CA ALA A 24 -7.01 3.93 0.13
C ALA A 24 -6.98 3.17 -1.19
N THR A 25 -8.15 2.77 -1.69
CA THR A 25 -8.31 2.12 -2.99
C THR A 25 -9.30 2.90 -3.85
N ASP A 26 -8.84 3.32 -5.01
CA ASP A 26 -9.62 3.92 -6.09
C ASP A 26 -9.95 2.86 -7.15
N VAL A 27 -11.15 2.94 -7.71
CA VAL A 27 -11.66 1.97 -8.68
C VAL A 27 -12.29 2.72 -9.83
N LYS A 28 -11.94 2.33 -11.04
CA LYS A 28 -12.44 2.94 -12.27
C LYS A 28 -12.98 1.86 -13.18
N ASP A 29 -14.04 2.18 -13.90
CA ASP A 29 -14.46 1.35 -15.02
C ASP A 29 -13.39 1.43 -16.11
N ASP A 30 -13.08 0.28 -16.72
CA ASP A 30 -12.26 0.25 -17.90
C ASP A 30 -13.12 0.68 -19.10
N LEU A 31 -12.60 1.56 -19.95
CA LEU A 31 -13.34 2.04 -21.12
C LEU A 31 -13.11 1.15 -22.35
N PHE A 32 -12.15 0.24 -22.29
CA PHE A 32 -11.80 -0.68 -23.38
C PHE A 32 -12.32 -2.10 -23.15
N SER A 33 -12.89 -2.37 -21.98
CA SER A 33 -13.48 -3.65 -21.60
C SER A 33 -14.70 -3.46 -20.70
N ASP A 34 -15.42 -4.53 -20.40
CA ASP A 34 -16.48 -4.53 -19.38
C ASP A 34 -15.91 -4.65 -17.94
N GLY A 35 -14.59 -4.57 -17.81
CA GLY A 35 -13.85 -4.75 -16.55
C GLY A 35 -13.68 -3.47 -15.73
N LYS A 36 -12.89 -3.60 -14.66
CA LYS A 36 -12.48 -2.50 -13.78
C LYS A 36 -10.97 -2.49 -13.62
N THR A 37 -10.44 -1.29 -13.46
CA THR A 37 -9.08 -1.08 -12.94
C THR A 37 -9.17 -0.58 -11.51
N ALA A 38 -8.24 -1.02 -10.67
CA ALA A 38 -8.14 -0.51 -9.31
C ALA A 38 -6.72 -0.12 -8.98
N THR A 39 -6.61 0.92 -8.15
CA THR A 39 -5.35 1.42 -7.62
C THR A 39 -5.45 1.52 -6.11
N MET A 40 -4.52 0.92 -5.38
CA MET A 40 -4.41 1.03 -3.94
C MET A 40 -3.12 1.77 -3.58
N ILE A 41 -3.23 2.73 -2.66
CA ILE A 41 -2.10 3.50 -2.14
C ILE A 41 -2.04 3.30 -0.63
N GLY A 42 -0.88 2.93 -0.12
CA GLY A 42 -0.51 3.06 1.29
C GLY A 42 0.55 4.13 1.43
N SER A 43 0.40 5.10 2.33
CA SER A 43 1.40 6.16 2.53
C SER A 43 2.24 5.91 3.78
N ALA A 44 3.47 6.42 3.82
CA ALA A 44 4.27 6.52 5.03
C ALA A 44 4.83 7.95 5.11
N GLY A 45 4.04 8.84 5.70
CA GLY A 45 4.30 10.27 5.64
C GLY A 45 4.18 10.85 4.21
N PRO A 46 4.76 12.03 3.95
CA PRO A 46 4.64 12.72 2.66
C PRO A 46 5.63 12.23 1.60
N ASN A 47 6.61 11.40 1.98
CA ASN A 47 7.76 11.08 1.14
C ASN A 47 7.76 9.64 0.63
N TYR A 48 6.94 8.75 1.19
CA TYR A 48 6.98 7.33 0.87
C TYR A 48 5.60 6.78 0.65
N GLY A 49 5.49 5.84 -0.28
CA GLY A 49 4.24 5.18 -0.62
C GLY A 49 4.45 3.75 -1.08
N ILE A 50 3.40 2.96 -0.94
CA ILE A 50 3.16 1.71 -1.65
C ILE A 50 2.06 2.01 -2.65
N TYR A 51 2.31 1.67 -3.91
CA TYR A 51 1.36 1.81 -5.00
C TYR A 51 1.10 0.43 -5.60
N VAL A 52 -0.16 0.04 -5.66
CA VAL A 52 -0.59 -1.24 -6.22
C VAL A 52 -1.63 -0.95 -7.28
N SER A 53 -1.51 -1.57 -8.45
CA SER A 53 -2.51 -1.44 -9.51
C SER A 53 -2.85 -2.80 -10.11
N CYS A 54 -4.10 -2.97 -10.51
CA CYS A 54 -4.58 -4.17 -11.19
C CYS A 54 -5.68 -3.85 -12.20
N SER A 55 -5.89 -4.78 -13.13
CA SER A 55 -7.02 -4.85 -14.05
C SER A 55 -7.78 -6.15 -13.84
N SER A 56 -9.10 -6.10 -13.85
CA SER A 56 -9.95 -7.29 -13.69
C SER A 56 -9.92 -8.23 -14.90
N GLU A 57 -9.51 -7.75 -16.08
CA GLU A 57 -9.43 -8.59 -17.29
C GLU A 57 -8.21 -9.50 -17.29
N GLU A 58 -7.04 -8.94 -16.99
CA GLU A 58 -5.77 -9.67 -17.03
C GLU A 58 -5.50 -10.40 -15.70
N ALA A 59 -6.23 -10.03 -14.64
CA ALA A 59 -5.96 -10.42 -13.26
C ALA A 59 -4.52 -10.10 -12.80
N ASP A 60 -3.78 -9.31 -13.58
CA ASP A 60 -2.42 -8.92 -13.27
C ASP A 60 -2.40 -7.82 -12.23
N VAL A 61 -1.46 -7.95 -11.29
CA VAL A 61 -1.25 -6.97 -10.23
C VAL A 61 0.22 -6.56 -10.22
N SER A 62 0.43 -5.26 -10.15
CA SER A 62 1.75 -4.68 -9.94
C SER A 62 1.86 -4.07 -8.56
N PHE A 63 3.06 -4.11 -8.00
CA PHE A 63 3.40 -3.54 -6.70
C PHE A 63 4.59 -2.63 -6.87
N ALA A 64 4.52 -1.43 -6.30
CA ALA A 64 5.63 -0.51 -6.26
C ALA A 64 5.81 0.09 -4.88
N TYR A 65 7.07 0.18 -4.44
CA TYR A 65 7.49 1.17 -3.46
C TYR A 65 7.80 2.46 -4.22
N ILE A 66 7.25 3.57 -3.76
CA ILE A 66 7.50 4.90 -4.31
C ILE A 66 8.08 5.83 -3.26
N GLU A 67 8.99 6.70 -3.68
CA GLU A 67 9.58 7.73 -2.84
C GLU A 67 9.64 9.07 -3.54
N LYS A 68 9.48 10.14 -2.77
CA LYS A 68 9.51 11.51 -3.26
C LYS A 68 10.92 11.87 -3.65
N SER A 69 11.15 11.99 -4.95
CA SER A 69 12.43 12.37 -5.53
C SER A 69 12.22 12.71 -7.01
N SER A 70 13.15 13.48 -7.58
CA SER A 70 13.18 13.76 -9.01
C SER A 70 13.77 12.57 -9.78
N TRP A 71 13.21 12.28 -10.95
CA TRP A 71 13.78 11.31 -11.88
C TRP A 71 15.07 11.84 -12.49
N GLU A 72 16.11 11.01 -12.51
CA GLU A 72 17.31 11.23 -13.31
C GLU A 72 17.27 10.31 -14.52
N SER A 73 17.53 10.87 -15.71
CA SER A 73 17.55 10.09 -16.96
C SER A 73 18.64 9.01 -16.91
N GLY A 74 18.35 7.83 -17.46
CA GLY A 74 19.30 6.69 -17.49
C GLY A 74 19.12 5.71 -16.32
N LEU A 75 18.10 5.93 -15.49
CA LEU A 75 17.72 5.01 -14.40
C LEU A 75 16.62 4.02 -14.82
N GLU A 76 16.17 4.06 -16.08
CA GLU A 76 15.12 3.19 -16.58
C GLU A 76 15.52 1.72 -16.47
N ALA A 77 14.64 0.91 -15.85
CA ALA A 77 14.79 -0.54 -15.76
C ALA A 77 16.04 -1.04 -15.00
N VAL A 78 16.67 -0.20 -14.17
CA VAL A 78 17.75 -0.65 -13.27
C VAL A 78 17.21 -1.75 -12.34
N PRO A 79 17.80 -2.96 -12.31
CA PRO A 79 17.32 -4.04 -11.45
C PRO A 79 17.39 -3.68 -9.96
N ALA A 80 16.36 -4.05 -9.23
CA ALA A 80 16.24 -3.82 -7.79
C ALA A 80 15.51 -4.98 -7.10
N LYS A 81 15.60 -5.01 -5.77
CA LYS A 81 14.89 -5.99 -4.94
C LYS A 81 14.02 -5.28 -3.92
N LEU A 82 12.80 -5.76 -3.77
CA LEU A 82 11.90 -5.40 -2.69
C LEU A 82 11.86 -6.52 -1.66
N ALA A 83 11.87 -6.16 -0.39
CA ALA A 83 11.62 -7.06 0.72
C ALA A 83 10.40 -6.54 1.49
N ILE A 84 9.38 -7.37 1.70
CA ILE A 84 8.16 -6.99 2.43
C ILE A 84 8.01 -7.93 3.61
N GLN A 85 7.76 -7.37 4.79
CA GLN A 85 7.48 -8.13 6.00
C GLN A 85 6.26 -7.54 6.71
N VAL A 86 5.26 -8.37 6.97
CA VAL A 86 4.05 -7.98 7.69
C VAL A 86 4.08 -8.57 9.09
N ASP A 87 3.81 -7.73 10.10
CA ASP A 87 3.72 -8.08 11.52
C ASP A 87 4.95 -8.77 12.15
N GLY A 88 6.07 -8.83 11.43
CA GLY A 88 7.26 -9.61 11.82
C GLY A 88 7.23 -11.07 11.37
N GLY A 89 6.30 -11.45 10.49
CA GLY A 89 6.18 -12.77 9.90
C GLY A 89 7.22 -13.06 8.81
N GLN A 90 6.87 -13.92 7.84
CA GLN A 90 7.73 -14.28 6.73
C GLN A 90 8.11 -13.04 5.90
N LYS A 91 9.38 -12.99 5.45
CA LYS A 91 9.83 -11.99 4.48
C LYS A 91 9.53 -12.47 3.08
N HIS A 92 8.81 -11.65 2.33
CA HIS A 92 8.59 -11.83 0.89
C HIS A 92 9.61 -11.03 0.11
N PHE A 93 10.09 -11.59 -0.99
CA PHE A 93 11.03 -10.92 -1.87
C PHE A 93 10.43 -10.78 -3.26
N LEU A 94 10.51 -9.57 -3.82
CA LEU A 94 10.17 -9.33 -5.21
C LEU A 94 11.39 -8.86 -5.98
N ASN A 95 11.59 -9.42 -7.16
CA ASN A 95 12.47 -8.80 -8.15
C ASN A 95 11.69 -7.63 -8.76
N GLY A 96 12.34 -6.49 -8.88
CA GLY A 96 11.74 -5.31 -9.46
C GLY A 96 12.76 -4.51 -10.27
N TYR A 97 12.30 -3.38 -10.73
CA TYR A 97 13.09 -2.45 -11.52
C TYR A 97 12.76 -1.02 -11.13
N PHE A 98 13.75 -0.15 -11.25
CA PHE A 98 13.59 1.27 -10.99
C PHE A 98 12.73 1.91 -12.09
N TYR A 99 11.82 2.78 -11.68
CA TYR A 99 10.90 3.46 -12.60
C TYR A 99 10.49 4.83 -12.10
N GLN A 100 10.06 5.68 -13.03
CA GLN A 100 9.43 6.95 -12.71
C GLN A 100 7.93 6.71 -12.48
N HIS A 101 7.43 7.03 -11.29
CA HIS A 101 6.00 6.93 -11.00
C HIS A 101 5.25 8.16 -11.54
N ASN A 102 5.79 9.35 -11.28
CA ASN A 102 5.32 10.63 -11.83
C ASN A 102 6.46 11.68 -11.71
N ASN A 103 6.12 12.97 -11.82
CA ASN A 103 7.11 14.05 -11.75
C ASN A 103 7.73 14.24 -10.36
N ASP A 104 7.03 13.82 -9.31
CA ASP A 104 7.42 14.04 -7.91
C ASP A 104 7.90 12.76 -7.22
N PHE A 105 7.64 11.59 -7.83
CA PHE A 105 7.91 10.29 -7.24
C PHE A 105 8.61 9.35 -8.23
N ILE A 106 9.63 8.67 -7.72
CA ILE A 106 10.31 7.54 -8.35
C ILE A 106 10.06 6.29 -7.51
N GLY A 107 10.45 5.12 -7.99
CA GLY A 107 10.23 3.91 -7.20
C GLY A 107 10.86 2.66 -7.76
N VAL A 108 10.57 1.56 -7.09
CA VAL A 108 10.89 0.20 -7.55
C VAL A 108 9.57 -0.54 -7.75
N LYS A 109 9.33 -0.99 -8.97
CA LYS A 109 8.13 -1.71 -9.38
C LYS A 109 8.43 -3.19 -9.63
N SER A 110 7.47 -4.04 -9.27
CA SER A 110 7.45 -5.47 -9.57
C SER A 110 6.10 -5.83 -10.18
N ASP A 111 6.13 -6.74 -11.16
CA ASP A 111 4.95 -7.30 -11.84
C ASP A 111 4.81 -8.82 -11.56
N GLN A 112 5.48 -9.35 -10.53
CA GLN A 112 5.38 -10.77 -10.12
C GLN A 112 4.02 -11.07 -9.43
N SER A 113 2.94 -11.05 -10.21
CA SER A 113 1.52 -11.08 -9.79
C SER A 113 1.22 -12.09 -8.68
N GLU A 114 1.63 -13.36 -8.82
CA GLU A 114 1.34 -14.40 -7.82
C GLU A 114 1.97 -14.13 -6.44
N LEU A 115 3.23 -13.69 -6.41
CA LEU A 115 3.91 -13.32 -5.16
C LEU A 115 3.27 -12.07 -4.55
N ILE A 116 2.89 -11.11 -5.39
CA ILE A 116 2.22 -9.88 -4.97
C ILE A 116 0.87 -10.19 -4.33
N ARG A 117 0.07 -11.10 -4.89
CA ARG A 117 -1.19 -11.54 -4.27
C ARG A 117 -0.97 -12.14 -2.88
N GLY A 118 0.10 -12.91 -2.69
CA GLY A 118 0.53 -13.40 -1.37
C GLY A 118 0.79 -12.26 -0.38
N ILE A 119 1.59 -11.27 -0.79
CA ILE A 119 1.90 -10.09 0.01
C ILE A 119 0.63 -9.28 0.34
N LEU A 120 -0.27 -9.12 -0.62
CA LEU A 120 -1.52 -8.39 -0.42
C LEU A 120 -2.44 -9.09 0.59
N ARG A 121 -2.47 -10.43 0.63
CA ARG A 121 -3.19 -11.16 1.69
C ARG A 121 -2.62 -10.84 3.06
N ASP A 122 -1.30 -10.85 3.19
CA ASP A 122 -0.65 -10.48 4.45
C ASP A 122 -0.97 -9.03 4.83
N ILE A 123 -0.91 -8.08 3.89
CA ILE A 123 -1.27 -6.66 4.12
C ILE A 123 -2.74 -6.49 4.55
N ARG A 124 -3.65 -7.26 3.95
CA ARG A 124 -5.06 -7.27 4.32
C ARG A 124 -5.24 -7.69 5.78
N ASP A 125 -4.50 -8.72 6.19
CA ASP A 125 -4.64 -9.35 7.50
C ASP A 125 -3.74 -8.70 8.58
N ALA A 126 -2.91 -7.72 8.19
CA ALA A 126 -1.96 -7.02 9.04
C ALA A 126 -2.63 -6.33 10.25
N GLN A 127 -2.05 -6.51 11.44
CA GLN A 127 -2.57 -6.00 12.70
C GLN A 127 -1.65 -4.96 13.36
N ARG A 128 -0.36 -4.95 13.05
CA ARG A 128 0.64 -4.12 13.76
C ARG A 128 1.46 -3.24 12.83
N GLN A 129 2.12 -3.83 11.84
CA GLN A 129 3.07 -3.10 10.99
C GLN A 129 3.28 -3.77 9.64
N ILE A 130 3.58 -2.96 8.63
CA ILE A 130 4.04 -3.42 7.33
C ILE A 130 5.40 -2.76 7.08
N VAL A 131 6.44 -3.55 6.88
CA VAL A 131 7.80 -3.07 6.66
C VAL A 131 8.20 -3.36 5.22
N VAL A 132 8.64 -2.33 4.50
CA VAL A 132 9.14 -2.47 3.13
C VAL A 132 10.58 -2.02 3.05
N GLY A 133 11.44 -2.91 2.56
CA GLY A 133 12.82 -2.65 2.23
C GLY A 133 13.05 -2.61 0.73
N VAL A 134 13.94 -1.73 0.29
CA VAL A 134 14.39 -1.61 -1.10
C VAL A 134 15.89 -1.79 -1.12
N ARG A 135 16.40 -2.54 -2.11
CA ARG A 135 17.82 -2.60 -2.44
C ARG A 135 18.04 -2.37 -3.92
N VAL A 136 18.89 -1.41 -4.24
CA VAL A 136 19.33 -1.13 -5.62
C VAL A 136 20.84 -1.37 -5.68
N GLU A 137 21.25 -2.48 -6.28
CA GLU A 137 22.65 -2.96 -6.25
C GLU A 137 23.60 -2.00 -6.98
N LEU A 138 23.14 -1.33 -8.05
CA LEU A 138 23.95 -0.41 -8.84
C LEU A 138 24.47 0.79 -8.03
N PHE A 139 23.72 1.23 -7.01
CA PHE A 139 24.05 2.41 -6.20
C PHE A 139 24.50 2.05 -4.78
N ASP A 140 24.59 0.76 -4.45
CA ASP A 140 24.78 0.26 -3.08
C ASP A 140 23.77 0.86 -2.07
N THR A 141 22.56 1.16 -2.55
CA THR A 141 21.53 1.81 -1.75
C THR A 141 20.58 0.78 -1.16
N THR A 142 20.36 0.88 0.15
CA THR A 142 19.31 0.14 0.86
C THR A 142 18.46 1.12 1.68
N ALA A 143 17.14 0.99 1.57
CA ALA A 143 16.17 1.74 2.37
C ALA A 143 15.22 0.77 3.08
N THR A 144 14.65 1.20 4.21
CA THR A 144 13.59 0.46 4.91
C THR A 144 12.61 1.46 5.50
N VAL A 145 11.32 1.22 5.28
CA VAL A 145 10.24 2.13 5.69
C VAL A 145 9.12 1.32 6.34
N ASP A 146 8.62 1.85 7.45
CA ASP A 146 7.46 1.32 8.16
C ASP A 146 6.17 2.00 7.68
N PHE A 147 5.18 1.19 7.34
CA PHE A 147 3.84 1.59 6.97
C PHE A 147 2.87 1.20 8.09
N SER A 148 1.96 2.12 8.42
CA SER A 148 0.84 1.85 9.33
C SER A 148 -0.08 0.81 8.70
N VAL A 149 -0.76 0.01 9.51
CA VAL A 149 -1.82 -0.91 9.06
C VAL A 149 -3.19 -0.21 8.95
N ALA A 150 -3.29 1.06 9.35
CA ALA A 150 -4.56 1.77 9.45
C ALA A 150 -5.27 1.88 8.09
N GLY A 151 -6.34 1.08 7.93
CA GLY A 151 -7.14 1.02 6.70
C GLY A 151 -6.67 0.00 5.66
N SER A 152 -5.56 -0.71 5.91
CA SER A 152 -5.00 -1.68 4.95
C SER A 152 -6.00 -2.78 4.63
N THR A 153 -6.64 -3.38 5.64
CA THR A 153 -7.66 -4.42 5.46
C THR A 153 -8.76 -3.97 4.48
N LYS A 154 -9.36 -2.81 4.71
CA LYS A 154 -10.46 -2.30 3.88
C LYS A 154 -9.98 -1.98 2.45
N ALA A 155 -8.84 -1.31 2.33
CA ALA A 155 -8.27 -0.94 1.03
C ALA A 155 -7.93 -2.18 0.21
N THR A 156 -7.26 -3.16 0.82
CA THR A 156 -6.84 -4.38 0.15
C THR A 156 -8.02 -5.28 -0.20
N SER A 157 -9.00 -5.46 0.69
CA SER A 157 -10.24 -6.19 0.34
C SER A 157 -10.94 -5.55 -0.88
N LYS A 158 -11.08 -4.21 -0.88
CA LYS A 158 -11.67 -3.50 -2.03
C LYS A 158 -10.88 -3.73 -3.32
N LEU A 159 -9.55 -3.81 -3.24
CA LEU A 159 -8.69 -4.10 -4.39
C LEU A 159 -8.94 -5.52 -4.92
N PHE A 160 -8.94 -6.53 -4.04
CA PHE A 160 -9.23 -7.93 -4.40
C PHE A 160 -10.58 -8.06 -5.11
N ASP A 161 -11.63 -7.47 -4.52
CA ASP A 161 -12.99 -7.52 -5.05
C ASP A 161 -13.09 -6.84 -6.42
N SER A 162 -12.41 -5.70 -6.60
CA SER A 162 -12.53 -4.89 -7.83
C SER A 162 -11.77 -5.49 -9.02
N CYS A 163 -10.71 -6.25 -8.76
CA CYS A 163 -9.86 -6.84 -9.78
C CYS A 163 -10.06 -8.35 -9.94
N ASN A 164 -11.10 -8.93 -9.35
CA ASN A 164 -11.36 -10.38 -9.36
C ASN A 164 -10.14 -11.21 -8.96
N LEU A 165 -9.34 -10.70 -8.03
CA LEU A 165 -8.15 -11.42 -7.56
C LEU A 165 -8.63 -12.54 -6.63
N SER A 166 -8.16 -13.77 -6.82
CA SER A 166 -8.53 -14.85 -5.90
C SER A 166 -7.94 -14.59 -4.51
N PRO A 167 -8.76 -14.62 -3.44
CA PRO A 167 -8.27 -14.51 -2.07
C PRO A 167 -7.56 -15.80 -1.61
N GLU A 168 -7.65 -16.90 -2.37
CA GLU A 168 -6.98 -18.16 -2.08
C GLU A 168 -5.65 -18.22 -2.87
N GLY A 169 -4.60 -18.79 -2.28
CA GLY A 169 -3.32 -19.00 -2.96
C GLY A 169 -3.46 -19.96 -4.16
N PRO A 170 -2.41 -20.16 -4.98
CA PRO A 170 -2.46 -21.19 -6.01
C PRO A 170 -2.82 -22.53 -5.34
N GLU A 171 -3.87 -23.19 -5.84
CA GLU A 171 -4.24 -24.54 -5.39
C GLU A 171 -3.03 -25.45 -5.63
N SER A 172 -2.50 -26.00 -4.54
CA SER A 172 -1.35 -26.90 -4.53
C SER A 172 -1.67 -28.26 -5.15
#